data_AF-A0A653C0N5-F1
#
_entry.id   AF-A0A653C0N5-F1
#
_cell.length_a   1.000
_cell.length_b   1.000
_cell.length_c   1.000
_cell.angle_alpha   90.00
_cell.angle_beta   90.00
_cell.angle_gamma   90.00
#
_symmetry.space_group_name_H-M   'P 1'
#
loop_
_entity.id
_entity.type
_entity.pdbx_description
1 polymer ?
#
loop_
_entity_poly.entity_id
_entity_poly.type
_entity_poly.pdbx_seq_one_letter_code
_entity_poly.pdbx_strand_id
1 'polypeptide(L)'
;MPRIHKRKLGSRKYHDYTQETLERALNSFRRGRPIRQVAEEFGISKSTLSRHRRGQQTGKIGRPCVFTEAQENVIVDCIALAGEWGFPLVPYDIRLIVKSYLDRQGKSERRFKANLPGIEWLRAFLKRHSNT
;
A
#
# COMPACT_ATOMS: atom_id res chain seq x y z
N MET A 1 15.21 -10.72 3.42
CA MET A 1 14.78 -9.32 3.60
C MET A 1 14.22 -8.77 2.28
N PRO A 2 13.13 -7.97 2.29
CA PRO A 2 12.63 -7.31 1.08
C PRO A 2 13.72 -6.41 0.48
N ARG A 3 13.74 -6.23 -0.85
CA ARG A 3 14.70 -5.30 -1.47
C ARG A 3 14.52 -3.90 -0.90
N ILE A 4 15.55 -3.37 -0.25
CA ILE A 4 15.57 -1.98 0.22
C ILE A 4 15.79 -1.09 -0.99
N HIS A 5 14.73 -0.42 -1.44
CA HIS A 5 14.81 0.49 -2.58
C HIS A 5 15.53 1.79 -2.17
N LYS A 6 16.77 1.98 -2.64
CA LYS A 6 17.50 3.23 -2.49
C LYS A 6 17.04 4.21 -3.58
N ARG A 7 16.58 5.41 -3.19
CA ARG A 7 16.20 6.46 -4.15
C ARG A 7 17.45 6.97 -4.87
N LYS A 8 17.34 7.26 -6.16
CA LYS A 8 18.40 7.94 -6.91
C LYS A 8 18.61 9.35 -6.34
N LEU A 9 19.86 9.76 -6.16
CA LEU A 9 20.21 11.13 -5.76
C LEU A 9 19.66 12.12 -6.79
N GLY A 10 19.10 13.24 -6.33
CA GLY A 10 18.44 14.23 -7.18
C GLY A 10 17.06 13.81 -7.72
N SER A 11 16.54 12.62 -7.39
CA SER A 11 15.18 12.25 -7.77
C SER A 11 14.15 13.17 -7.11
N ARG A 12 13.06 13.49 -7.84
CA ARG A 12 11.95 14.29 -7.32
C ARG A 12 11.50 13.71 -5.98
N LYS A 13 11.49 14.54 -4.94
CA LYS A 13 10.89 14.19 -3.66
C LYS A 13 9.37 14.18 -3.83
N TYR A 14 8.74 13.13 -3.30
CA TYR A 14 7.32 12.89 -3.45
C TYR A 14 6.73 12.90 -2.05
N HIS A 15 5.65 13.65 -1.87
CA HIS A 15 4.96 13.82 -0.60
C HIS A 15 5.83 14.50 0.48
N ASP A 16 6.25 15.73 0.20
CA ASP A 16 7.22 16.48 1.02
C ASP A 16 6.56 17.23 2.20
N TYR A 17 5.40 16.77 2.64
CA TYR A 17 4.64 17.37 3.74
C TYR A 17 4.11 16.27 4.65
N THR A 18 3.97 16.58 5.94
CA THR A 18 3.34 15.68 6.90
C THR A 18 1.82 15.79 6.78
N GLN A 19 1.11 14.78 7.26
CA GLN A 19 -0.34 14.82 7.29
C GLN A 19 -0.84 15.98 8.14
N GLU A 20 -0.18 16.25 9.27
CA GLU A 20 -0.50 17.38 10.14
C GLU A 20 -0.35 18.74 9.45
N THR A 21 0.71 18.95 8.65
CA THR A 21 0.89 20.22 7.94
C THR A 21 -0.14 20.38 6.83
N LEU A 22 -0.53 19.29 6.16
CA LEU A 22 -1.61 19.30 5.18
C LEU A 22 -2.96 19.68 5.84
N GLU A 23 -3.29 19.08 6.97
CA GLU A 23 -4.54 19.36 7.70
C GLU A 23 -4.60 20.81 8.18
N ARG A 24 -3.49 21.34 8.72
CA ARG A 24 -3.37 22.76 9.10
C ARG A 24 -3.55 23.68 7.89
N ALA A 25 -2.94 23.37 6.75
CA ALA A 25 -3.09 24.14 5.52
C ALA A 25 -4.54 24.14 5.02
N LEU A 26 -5.21 22.98 5.03
CA LEU A 26 -6.61 22.86 4.64
C LEU A 26 -7.53 23.64 5.60
N ASN A 27 -7.25 23.65 6.91
CA ASN A 27 -8.00 24.44 7.89
C ASN A 27 -7.81 25.95 7.70
N SER A 28 -6.58 26.42 7.45
CA SER A 28 -6.30 27.82 7.13
C SER A 28 -7.04 28.29 5.88
N PHE A 29 -7.14 27.43 4.86
CA PHE A 29 -7.92 27.71 3.67
C PHE A 29 -9.44 27.74 3.96
N ARG A 30 -9.96 26.81 4.77
CA ARG A 30 -11.38 26.81 5.21
C ARG A 30 -11.77 28.08 5.96
N ARG A 31 -10.82 28.71 6.66
CA ARG A 31 -10.98 30.02 7.32
C ARG A 31 -10.98 31.22 6.35
N GLY A 32 -10.97 30.99 5.03
CA GLY A 32 -11.08 32.03 4.01
C GLY A 32 -9.76 32.56 3.48
N ARG A 33 -8.60 32.00 3.87
CA ARG A 33 -7.30 32.44 3.32
C ARG A 33 -7.14 31.98 1.86
N PRO A 34 -6.55 32.81 0.98
CA PRO A 34 -6.33 32.45 -0.42
C PRO A 34 -5.32 31.31 -0.57
N ILE A 35 -5.58 30.39 -1.51
CA ILE A 35 -4.78 29.16 -1.70
C ILE A 35 -3.30 29.44 -1.99
N ARG A 36 -3.00 30.60 -2.60
CA ARG A 36 -1.61 31.00 -2.91
C ARG A 36 -0.83 31.28 -1.64
N GLN A 37 -1.42 32.06 -0.73
CA GLN A 37 -0.81 32.41 0.56
C GLN A 37 -0.61 31.16 1.42
N VAL A 38 -1.61 30.28 1.48
CA VAL A 38 -1.51 29.01 2.20
C VAL A 38 -0.42 28.11 1.60
N ALA A 39 -0.30 28.05 0.27
CA ALA A 39 0.74 27.26 -0.38
C ALA A 39 2.16 27.73 -0.04
N GLU A 40 2.38 29.04 0.02
CA GLU A 40 3.66 29.66 0.37
C GLU A 40 3.98 29.49 1.86
N GLU A 41 3.00 29.73 2.74
CA GLU A 41 3.15 29.60 4.21
C GLU A 41 3.48 28.16 4.64
N PHE A 42 2.83 27.16 4.03
CA PHE A 42 3.01 25.76 4.41
C PHE A 42 4.00 24.99 3.52
N GLY A 43 4.55 25.62 2.48
CA GLY A 43 5.47 24.97 1.53
C GLY A 43 4.83 23.84 0.72
N ILE A 44 3.50 23.82 0.58
CA ILE A 44 2.74 22.79 -0.15
C ILE A 44 2.29 23.37 -1.49
N SER A 45 2.53 22.64 -2.58
CA SER A 45 2.13 23.14 -3.91
C SER A 45 0.63 23.42 -4.00
N LYS A 46 0.26 24.51 -4.70
CA LYS A 46 -1.13 24.93 -4.95
C LYS A 46 -1.97 23.79 -5.55
N SER A 47 -1.37 23.03 -6.46
CA SER A 47 -1.98 21.87 -7.12
C SER A 47 -2.31 20.75 -6.12
N THR A 48 -1.41 20.49 -5.17
CA THR A 48 -1.61 19.51 -4.10
C THR A 48 -2.78 19.91 -3.19
N LEU A 49 -2.81 21.15 -2.69
CA LEU A 49 -3.90 21.65 -1.86
C LEU A 49 -5.24 21.61 -2.59
N SER A 50 -5.27 22.02 -3.87
CA SER A 50 -6.48 21.99 -4.70
C SER A 50 -7.01 20.56 -4.95
N ARG A 51 -6.12 19.58 -5.00
CA ARG A 51 -6.47 18.18 -5.19
C ARG A 51 -7.08 17.58 -3.92
N HIS A 52 -6.43 17.78 -2.77
CA HIS A 52 -6.97 17.38 -1.46
C HIS A 52 -8.30 18.07 -1.15
N ARG A 53 -8.46 19.34 -1.54
CA ARG A 53 -9.74 20.06 -1.45
C ARG A 53 -10.88 19.35 -2.18
N ARG A 54 -10.61 18.77 -3.34
CA ARG A 54 -11.59 18.04 -4.16
C ARG A 54 -11.77 16.58 -3.71
N GLY A 55 -11.17 16.18 -2.59
CA GLY A 55 -11.17 14.78 -2.14
C GLY A 55 -10.40 13.84 -3.07
N GLN A 56 -9.59 14.38 -3.98
CA GLN A 56 -8.81 13.59 -4.93
C GLN A 56 -7.49 13.15 -4.27
N GLN A 57 -7.08 11.89 -4.50
CA GLN A 57 -5.82 11.32 -3.99
C GLN A 57 -5.68 11.29 -2.45
N THR A 58 -6.77 10.98 -1.73
CA THR A 58 -6.74 10.72 -0.27
C THR A 58 -6.23 9.33 0.11
N GLY A 59 -6.16 8.40 -0.86
CA GLY A 59 -5.74 7.02 -0.65
C GLY A 59 -4.22 6.82 -0.59
N LYS A 60 -3.84 5.59 -0.25
CA LYS A 60 -2.44 5.15 -0.22
C LYS A 60 -1.78 5.36 -1.57
N ILE A 61 -0.61 5.99 -1.55
CA ILE A 61 0.19 6.25 -2.75
C ILE A 61 0.81 4.95 -3.26
N GLY A 62 0.73 4.75 -4.57
CA GLY A 62 1.29 3.60 -5.26
C GLY A 62 0.21 2.66 -5.78
N ARG A 63 0.66 1.52 -6.32
CA ARG A 63 -0.26 0.50 -6.83
C ARG A 63 -0.95 -0.20 -5.65
N PRO A 64 -2.27 -0.44 -5.69
CA PRO A 64 -2.96 -1.19 -4.64
C PRO A 64 -2.44 -2.62 -4.52
N CYS A 65 -2.70 -3.25 -3.37
CA CYS A 65 -2.40 -4.65 -3.13
C CYS A 65 -3.12 -5.57 -4.13
N VAL A 66 -2.71 -6.84 -4.19
CA VAL A 66 -3.37 -7.84 -5.05
C VAL A 66 -4.73 -8.22 -4.49
N PHE A 67 -4.76 -8.43 -3.19
CA PHE A 67 -5.94 -8.80 -2.45
C PHE A 67 -6.44 -7.63 -1.62
N THR A 68 -7.73 -7.65 -1.29
CA THR A 68 -8.29 -6.78 -0.26
C THR A 68 -7.76 -7.22 1.11
N GLU A 69 -7.87 -6.35 2.12
CA GLU A 69 -7.47 -6.68 3.49
C GLU A 69 -8.20 -7.90 4.03
N ALA A 70 -9.52 -7.98 3.82
CA ALA A 70 -10.32 -9.14 4.19
C ALA A 70 -9.84 -10.44 3.52
N GLN A 71 -9.45 -10.39 2.24
CA GLN A 71 -8.91 -11.55 1.55
C GLN A 71 -7.52 -11.94 2.07
N GLU A 72 -6.66 -10.96 2.38
CA GLU A 72 -5.35 -11.25 2.98
C GLU A 72 -5.50 -11.89 4.35
N ASN A 73 -6.44 -11.41 5.18
CA ASN A 73 -6.69 -11.96 6.51
C ASN A 73 -7.13 -13.42 6.47
N VAL A 74 -8.05 -13.79 5.57
CA VAL A 74 -8.43 -15.20 5.38
C VAL A 74 -7.23 -16.09 5.03
N ILE A 75 -6.31 -15.60 4.21
CA ILE A 75 -5.09 -16.35 3.85
C ILE A 75 -4.16 -16.48 5.07
N VAL A 76 -4.02 -15.42 5.88
CA VAL A 76 -3.24 -15.45 7.13
C VAL A 76 -3.83 -16.46 8.10
N ASP A 77 -5.15 -16.44 8.31
CA ASP A 77 -5.84 -17.37 9.20
C ASP A 77 -5.63 -18.83 8.77
N CYS A 78 -5.71 -19.13 7.47
CA CYS A 78 -5.40 -20.46 6.94
C CYS A 78 -3.95 -20.89 7.20
N ILE A 79 -2.99 -19.96 7.10
CA ILE A 79 -1.57 -20.23 7.36
C ILE A 79 -1.33 -20.49 8.85
N ALA A 80 -1.95 -19.68 9.72
CA ALA A 80 -1.86 -19.84 11.17
C ALA A 80 -2.44 -21.18 11.61
N LEU A 81 -3.64 -21.54 11.12
CA LEU A 81 -4.31 -22.80 11.41
C LEU A 81 -3.49 -24.01 10.96
N ALA A 82 -2.86 -23.94 9.77
CA ALA A 82 -1.97 -24.99 9.32
C ALA A 82 -0.77 -25.17 10.26
N GLY A 83 -0.20 -24.07 10.76
CA GLY A 83 0.85 -24.08 11.77
C GLY A 83 0.41 -24.71 13.09
N GLU A 84 -0.77 -24.35 13.60
CA GLU A 84 -1.37 -24.92 14.81
C GLU A 84 -1.60 -26.42 14.70
N TRP A 85 -1.99 -26.91 13.53
CA TRP A 85 -2.18 -28.34 13.26
C TRP A 85 -0.87 -29.11 13.02
N GLY A 86 0.29 -28.47 13.16
CA GLY A 86 1.59 -29.11 12.98
C GLY A 86 2.04 -29.23 11.52
N PHE A 87 1.45 -28.47 10.61
CA PHE A 87 1.83 -28.39 9.20
C PHE A 87 2.44 -27.01 8.88
N PRO A 88 3.70 -26.76 9.28
CA PRO A 88 4.35 -25.49 8.97
C PRO A 88 4.52 -25.32 7.45
N LEU A 89 3.95 -24.24 6.91
CA LEU A 89 4.00 -23.96 5.47
C LEU A 89 5.31 -23.26 5.08
N VAL A 90 5.96 -23.77 4.03
CA VAL A 90 7.17 -23.17 3.46
C VAL A 90 6.77 -22.01 2.53
N PRO A 91 7.63 -21.00 2.30
CA PRO A 91 7.39 -19.92 1.33
C PRO A 91 6.89 -20.33 -0.06
N TYR A 92 7.19 -21.54 -0.54
CA TYR A 92 6.65 -22.01 -1.81
C TYR A 92 5.19 -22.46 -1.68
N ASP A 93 4.84 -23.15 -0.61
CA ASP A 93 3.48 -23.63 -0.33
C ASP A 93 2.49 -22.47 -0.23
N ILE A 94 2.87 -21.40 0.48
CA ILE A 94 2.04 -20.19 0.60
C ILE A 94 1.75 -19.59 -0.80
N ARG A 95 2.75 -19.58 -1.68
CA ARG A 95 2.58 -19.07 -3.06
C ARG A 95 1.68 -19.99 -3.89
N LEU A 96 1.75 -21.30 -3.69
CA LEU A 96 0.87 -22.27 -4.35
C LEU A 96 -0.57 -22.17 -3.85
N ILE A 97 -0.78 -21.96 -2.55
CA ILE A 97 -2.11 -21.72 -1.96
C ILE A 97 -2.74 -20.50 -2.62
N VAL A 98 -2.00 -19.38 -2.71
CA VAL A 98 -2.46 -18.15 -3.35
C VAL A 98 -2.75 -18.35 -4.84
N LYS A 99 -1.88 -19.07 -5.56
CA LYS A 99 -2.13 -19.44 -6.97
C LYS A 99 -3.43 -20.23 -7.10
N SER A 100 -3.59 -21.28 -6.28
CA SER A 100 -4.77 -22.14 -6.29
C SER A 100 -6.05 -21.36 -5.95
N TYR A 101 -5.97 -20.41 -5.02
CA TYR A 101 -7.07 -19.52 -4.69
C TYR A 101 -7.49 -18.68 -5.90
N LEU A 102 -6.54 -18.04 -6.58
CA LEU A 102 -6.82 -17.25 -7.79
C LEU A 102 -7.41 -18.09 -8.93
N ASP A 103 -6.84 -19.28 -9.16
CA ASP A 103 -7.30 -20.20 -10.21
C ASP A 103 -8.72 -20.68 -9.94
N ARG A 104 -9.04 -21.07 -8.68
CA ARG A 104 -10.39 -21.49 -8.28
C ARG A 104 -11.42 -20.36 -8.38
N GLN A 105 -10.98 -19.12 -8.21
CA GLN A 105 -11.82 -17.93 -8.38
C GLN A 105 -11.99 -17.53 -9.86
N GLY A 106 -11.32 -18.21 -10.80
CA GLY A 106 -11.30 -17.83 -12.21
C GLY A 106 -10.64 -16.46 -12.47
N LYS A 107 -9.84 -15.96 -11.52
CA LYS A 107 -9.21 -14.63 -11.60
C LYS A 107 -7.78 -14.77 -12.09
N SER A 108 -7.46 -14.06 -13.18
CA SER A 108 -6.08 -13.95 -13.65
C SER A 108 -5.46 -12.62 -13.20
N GLU A 109 -4.44 -12.70 -12.34
CA GLU A 109 -3.70 -11.54 -11.87
C GLU A 109 -2.50 -11.28 -12.79
N ARG A 110 -2.58 -10.21 -13.59
CA ARG A 110 -1.54 -9.83 -14.57
C ARG A 110 -0.15 -9.60 -13.95
N ARG A 111 -0.07 -9.28 -12.65
CA ARG A 111 1.21 -9.15 -11.92
C ARG A 111 1.93 -10.49 -11.73
N PHE A 112 1.21 -11.60 -11.83
CA PHE A 112 1.73 -12.93 -11.55
C PHE A 112 1.84 -13.74 -12.84
N LYS A 113 3.01 -14.32 -13.09
CA LYS A 113 3.20 -15.21 -14.23
C LYS A 113 2.46 -16.52 -13.92
N ALA A 114 1.46 -16.85 -14.75
CA ALA A 114 0.59 -18.01 -14.55
C ALA A 114 -0.03 -18.05 -13.13
N ASN A 115 -0.50 -16.91 -12.64
CA ASN A 115 -1.09 -16.73 -11.30
C ASN A 115 -0.18 -17.10 -10.11
N LEU A 116 1.10 -17.42 -10.34
CA LEU A 116 2.04 -17.72 -9.27
C LEU A 116 2.67 -16.42 -8.72
N PRO A 117 2.45 -16.08 -7.45
CA PRO A 117 3.08 -14.90 -6.86
C PRO A 117 4.60 -15.05 -6.81
N GLY A 118 5.31 -13.94 -7.03
CA GLY A 118 6.75 -13.88 -6.87
C GLY A 118 7.19 -13.88 -5.40
N ILE A 119 8.48 -14.14 -5.16
CA ILE A 119 9.07 -14.10 -3.81
C ILE A 119 8.98 -12.71 -3.16
N GLU A 120 9.07 -11.64 -3.95
CA GLU A 120 8.93 -10.26 -3.46
C GLU A 120 7.50 -9.97 -2.98
N TRP A 121 6.50 -10.52 -3.66
CA TRP A 121 5.11 -10.41 -3.20
C TRP A 121 4.94 -11.07 -1.84
N LEU A 122 5.45 -12.30 -1.68
CA LEU A 122 5.37 -13.03 -0.41
C LEU A 122 6.07 -12.27 0.72
N ARG A 123 7.28 -11.76 0.48
CA ARG A 123 8.03 -10.96 1.47
C ARG A 123 7.25 -9.71 1.89
N ALA A 124 6.62 -9.03 0.93
CA ALA A 124 5.80 -7.86 1.23
C ALA A 124 4.53 -8.25 1.99
N PHE A 125 3.90 -9.39 1.65
CA PHE A 125 2.74 -9.95 2.35
C PHE A 125 3.07 -10.27 3.81
N LEU A 126 4.11 -11.07 4.06
CA LEU A 126 4.54 -11.41 5.42
C LEU A 126 4.94 -10.17 6.23
N LYS A 127 5.58 -9.16 5.61
CA LYS A 127 5.92 -7.90 6.29
C LYS A 127 4.68 -7.10 6.73
N ARG A 128 3.56 -7.19 6.00
CA ARG A 128 2.31 -6.53 6.41
C ARG A 128 1.68 -7.23 7.61
N HIS A 129 1.88 -8.54 7.71
CA HIS A 129 1.26 -9.43 8.70
C HIS A 129 2.27 -9.97 9.72
N SER A 130 3.37 -9.25 9.97
CA SER A 130 4.43 -9.70 10.89
C SER A 130 4.15 -9.44 12.36
N ASN A 131 3.06 -8.73 12.67
CA ASN A 131 2.65 -8.34 14.02
C ASN A 131 1.48 -9.20 14.54
N THR A 132 1.13 -10.25 13.80
CA THR A 132 0.16 -11.28 14.17
C THR A 132 0.95 -12.51 14.59
#